data_AF-A0A7U2F1S9-F1
#
_entry.id   AF-A0A7U2F1S9-F1
#
_cell.length_a   1.000
_cell.length_b   1.000
_cell.length_c   1.000
_cell.angle_alpha   90.00
_cell.angle_beta   90.00
_cell.angle_gamma   90.00
#
_symmetry.space_group_name_H-M   'P 1'
#
loop_
_entity.id
_entity.type
_entity.pdbx_description
1 polymer ?
#
loop_
_entity_poly.entity_id
_entity_poly.type
_entity_poly.pdbx_seq_one_letter_code
_entity_poly.pdbx_strand_id
1 'polypeptide(L)'
;MNDSTPPPEMSAFTRPLTKPQRMTYRIGRGETLVLTFEPYKSEILPLWRFRTPAIARESSRAIFAKFLQYERENDFIGMDMSRKFLQMGMTRAKRYANHKGGRKYRVDGDGEGGGKRKVELEKCEMGEKEREKEECSLIFRGVWERAKACGGYMEGKERFLKEQKEWDREMKKLKKMKKEEEEKVEGDDVKVEEVEDEVNAKSESEGEARRNPKRATRTRVKKEIKEEDSDD
;
A
#
# COMPACT_ATOMS: atom_id res chain seq x y z
N MET A 1 -23.28 43.85 12.57
CA MET A 1 -23.59 42.41 12.48
C MET A 1 -22.72 41.80 11.40
N ASN A 2 -21.65 41.16 11.81
CA ASN A 2 -20.69 40.44 10.99
C ASN A 2 -21.25 39.04 10.78
N ASP A 3 -22.04 38.90 9.71
CA ASP A 3 -22.56 37.61 9.25
C ASP A 3 -21.42 36.82 8.60
N SER A 4 -20.61 36.19 9.46
CA SER A 4 -19.56 35.27 9.06
C SER A 4 -20.20 33.90 8.89
N THR A 5 -20.94 33.71 7.81
CA THR A 5 -21.39 32.37 7.40
C THR A 5 -20.15 31.50 7.16
N PRO A 6 -19.94 30.41 7.91
CA PRO A 6 -18.80 29.53 7.64
C PRO A 6 -18.95 28.94 6.23
N PRO A 7 -17.85 28.80 5.47
CA PRO A 7 -17.90 28.17 4.16
C PRO A 7 -18.52 26.77 4.28
N PRO A 8 -19.32 26.33 3.30
CA PRO A 8 -19.98 25.04 3.36
C PRO A 8 -18.93 23.95 3.60
N GLU A 9 -19.21 23.10 4.59
CA GLU A 9 -18.37 21.97 4.96
C GLU A 9 -18.33 20.99 3.78
N MET A 10 -17.37 21.20 2.88
CA MET A 10 -17.15 20.32 1.74
C MET A 10 -16.83 18.93 2.28
N SER A 11 -17.71 17.97 2.00
CA SER A 11 -17.58 16.57 2.34
C SER A 11 -16.12 16.11 2.28
N ALA A 12 -15.60 15.50 3.36
CA ALA A 12 -14.21 15.08 3.51
C ALA A 12 -13.68 14.17 2.36
N PHE A 13 -14.59 13.64 1.54
CA PHE A 13 -14.30 12.84 0.34
C PHE A 13 -13.93 13.67 -0.92
N THR A 14 -14.02 15.00 -0.88
CA THR A 14 -13.79 15.86 -2.07
C THR A 14 -12.42 16.53 -2.13
N ARG A 15 -11.48 16.17 -1.25
CA ARG A 15 -10.12 16.74 -1.33
C ARG A 15 -9.30 16.05 -2.42
N PRO A 16 -8.75 16.79 -3.39
CA PRO A 16 -7.86 16.20 -4.40
C PRO A 16 -6.61 15.63 -3.73
N LEU A 17 -6.19 14.44 -4.18
CA LEU A 17 -5.00 13.78 -3.65
C LEU A 17 -3.75 14.63 -3.87
N THR A 18 -2.88 14.71 -2.86
CA THR A 18 -1.57 15.35 -3.01
C THR A 18 -0.70 14.56 -3.98
N LYS A 19 0.30 15.23 -4.60
CA LYS A 19 1.24 14.56 -5.53
C LYS A 19 1.92 13.33 -4.91
N PRO A 20 2.46 13.37 -3.67
CA PRO A 20 3.04 12.17 -3.05
C PRO A 20 2.03 11.03 -2.91
N GLN A 21 0.80 11.31 -2.48
CA GLN A 21 -0.26 10.31 -2.35
C GLN A 21 -0.61 9.68 -3.69
N ARG A 22 -0.82 10.49 -4.74
CA ARG A 22 -1.04 9.98 -6.12
C ARG A 22 0.09 9.07 -6.56
N MET A 23 1.33 9.45 -6.28
CA MET A 23 2.52 8.69 -6.62
C MET A 23 2.76 7.47 -5.73
N THR A 24 1.92 7.16 -4.74
CA THR A 24 1.93 5.83 -4.08
C THR A 24 1.13 4.80 -4.87
N TYR A 25 0.20 5.24 -5.72
CA TYR A 25 -0.59 4.34 -6.55
C TYR A 25 0.29 3.64 -7.58
N ARG A 26 0.10 2.32 -7.77
CA ARG A 26 0.86 1.54 -8.75
C ARG A 26 -0.10 0.75 -9.65
N ILE A 27 0.13 0.84 -10.96
CA ILE A 27 -0.64 0.08 -11.94
C ILE A 27 -0.15 -1.37 -11.95
N GLY A 28 -0.75 -2.22 -11.12
CA GLY A 28 -0.43 -3.64 -11.05
C GLY A 28 -1.14 -4.51 -12.11
N ARG A 29 -0.62 -5.72 -12.32
CA ARG A 29 -1.31 -6.81 -13.04
C ARG A 29 -2.32 -7.48 -12.10
N GLY A 30 -3.42 -6.79 -11.79
CA GLY A 30 -4.47 -7.35 -10.94
C GLY A 30 -5.34 -6.32 -10.23
N GLU A 31 -6.21 -6.83 -9.37
CA GLU A 31 -7.25 -6.08 -8.65
C GLU A 31 -6.88 -5.80 -7.18
N THR A 32 -5.70 -6.23 -6.72
CA THR A 32 -5.32 -6.24 -5.29
C THR A 32 -5.38 -4.86 -4.62
N LEU A 33 -4.99 -3.79 -5.33
CA LEU A 33 -4.97 -2.42 -4.79
C LEU A 33 -6.33 -1.72 -4.86
N VAL A 34 -7.30 -2.29 -5.56
CA VAL A 34 -8.60 -1.65 -5.79
C VAL A 34 -9.38 -1.46 -4.48
N LEU A 35 -9.16 -2.38 -3.53
CA LEU A 35 -9.86 -2.37 -2.25
C LEU A 35 -9.10 -1.67 -1.12
N THR A 36 -7.93 -1.09 -1.40
CA THR A 36 -7.08 -0.45 -0.38
C THR A 36 -6.82 1.04 -0.63
N PHE A 37 -7.01 1.53 -1.85
CA PHE A 37 -6.65 2.90 -2.21
C PHE A 37 -7.84 3.88 -2.02
N GLU A 38 -7.73 4.71 -0.98
CA GLU A 38 -8.69 5.79 -0.67
C GLU A 38 -8.36 7.09 -1.43
N PRO A 39 -9.36 7.97 -1.69
CA PRO A 39 -10.79 7.87 -1.32
C PRO A 39 -11.64 7.04 -2.29
N TYR A 40 -11.10 6.66 -3.45
CA TYR A 40 -11.87 6.05 -4.54
C TYR A 40 -12.55 4.74 -4.15
N LYS A 41 -11.89 3.92 -3.31
CA LYS A 41 -12.52 2.70 -2.80
C LYS A 41 -13.81 3.05 -2.05
N SER A 42 -13.79 3.98 -1.10
CA SER A 42 -14.98 4.37 -0.34
C SER A 42 -16.09 4.95 -1.22
N GLU A 43 -15.74 5.65 -2.30
CA GLU A 43 -16.72 6.19 -3.25
C GLU A 43 -17.33 5.13 -4.18
N ILE A 44 -16.53 4.22 -4.71
CA ILE A 44 -16.95 3.30 -5.78
C ILE A 44 -17.50 1.99 -5.20
N LEU A 45 -16.96 1.51 -4.08
CA LEU A 45 -17.36 0.24 -3.47
C LEU A 45 -18.86 0.15 -3.12
N PRO A 46 -19.53 1.18 -2.57
CA PRO A 46 -20.97 1.13 -2.29
C PRO A 46 -21.85 0.94 -3.54
N LEU A 47 -21.37 1.43 -4.69
CA LEU A 47 -22.04 1.32 -5.98
C LEU A 47 -21.92 -0.09 -6.58
N TRP A 48 -20.95 -0.88 -6.12
CA TRP A 48 -20.59 -2.17 -6.73
C TRP A 48 -21.48 -3.32 -6.24
N ARG A 49 -22.50 -3.68 -7.03
CA ARG A 49 -23.53 -4.68 -6.69
C ARG A 49 -23.91 -5.50 -7.92
N PHE A 50 -24.14 -6.80 -7.74
CA PHE A 50 -24.47 -7.71 -8.86
C PHE A 50 -25.35 -8.90 -8.41
N ARG A 51 -26.28 -8.65 -7.48
CA ARG A 51 -27.16 -9.71 -6.97
C ARG A 51 -28.07 -10.27 -8.06
N THR A 52 -28.62 -9.40 -8.92
CA THR A 52 -29.46 -9.75 -10.08
C THR A 52 -28.99 -8.95 -11.30
N PRO A 53 -29.39 -9.34 -12.52
CA PRO A 53 -29.02 -8.60 -13.73
C PRO A 53 -29.47 -7.14 -13.71
N ALA A 54 -30.66 -6.85 -13.17
CA ALA A 54 -31.15 -5.48 -13.01
C ALA A 54 -30.20 -4.63 -12.13
N ILE A 55 -29.79 -5.17 -10.98
CA ILE A 55 -28.85 -4.50 -10.07
C ILE A 55 -27.47 -4.35 -10.72
N ALA A 56 -27.01 -5.34 -11.49
CA ALA A 56 -25.75 -5.25 -12.22
C ALA A 56 -25.76 -4.14 -13.29
N ARG A 57 -26.89 -3.92 -13.98
CA ARG A 57 -27.04 -2.81 -14.93
C ARG A 57 -26.96 -1.46 -14.24
N GLU A 58 -27.65 -1.29 -13.12
CA GLU A 58 -27.60 -0.06 -12.33
C GLU A 58 -26.19 0.20 -11.78
N SER A 59 -25.58 -0.82 -11.17
CA SER A 59 -24.23 -0.75 -10.62
C SER A 59 -23.18 -0.40 -11.67
N SER A 60 -23.17 -1.11 -12.80
CA SER A 60 -22.21 -0.84 -13.88
C SER A 60 -22.38 0.56 -14.48
N ARG A 61 -23.63 1.04 -14.62
CA ARG A 61 -23.91 2.42 -15.05
C ARG A 61 -23.41 3.45 -14.05
N ALA A 62 -23.64 3.24 -12.75
CA ALA A 62 -23.18 4.16 -11.71
C ALA A 62 -21.64 4.25 -11.65
N ILE A 63 -20.96 3.11 -11.72
CA ILE A 63 -19.48 3.08 -11.76
C ILE A 63 -18.95 3.74 -13.04
N PHE A 64 -19.62 3.54 -14.17
CA PHE A 64 -19.23 4.20 -15.42
C PHE A 64 -19.49 5.72 -15.39
N ALA A 65 -20.55 6.17 -14.72
CA ALA A 65 -20.76 7.60 -14.50
C ALA A 65 -19.63 8.22 -13.67
N LYS A 66 -19.16 7.51 -12.63
CA LYS A 66 -17.96 7.90 -11.87
C LYS A 66 -16.70 7.93 -12.75
N PHE A 67 -16.49 6.93 -13.59
CA PHE A 67 -15.40 6.94 -14.58
C PHE A 67 -15.42 8.21 -15.45
N LEU A 68 -16.57 8.57 -16.02
CA LEU A 68 -16.71 9.77 -16.85
C LEU A 68 -16.55 11.07 -16.04
N GLN A 69 -16.92 11.07 -14.76
CA GLN A 69 -16.66 12.18 -13.87
C GLN A 69 -15.15 12.40 -13.69
N TYR A 70 -14.42 11.34 -13.32
CA TYR A 70 -12.97 11.40 -13.16
C TYR A 70 -12.26 11.78 -14.46
N GLU A 71 -12.79 11.34 -15.61
CA GLU A 71 -12.27 11.77 -16.92
C GLU A 71 -12.37 13.29 -17.10
N ARG A 72 -13.52 13.89 -16.80
CA ARG A 72 -13.70 15.36 -16.86
C ARG A 72 -12.81 16.10 -15.88
N GLU A 73 -12.54 15.50 -14.72
CA GLU A 73 -11.65 16.03 -13.70
C GLU A 73 -10.17 15.76 -14.01
N ASN A 74 -9.86 15.07 -15.12
CA ASN A 74 -8.52 14.62 -15.52
C ASN A 74 -7.82 13.78 -14.43
N ASP A 75 -8.61 13.04 -13.66
CA ASP A 75 -8.15 12.16 -12.60
C ASP A 75 -7.99 10.71 -13.09
N PHE A 76 -6.78 10.40 -13.52
CA PHE A 76 -6.44 9.06 -14.00
C PHE A 76 -6.66 7.96 -12.95
N ILE A 77 -6.38 8.22 -11.66
CA ILE A 77 -6.46 7.16 -10.64
C ILE A 77 -7.93 6.78 -10.44
N GLY A 78 -8.82 7.77 -10.34
CA GLY A 78 -10.27 7.54 -10.28
C GLY A 78 -10.80 6.78 -11.50
N MET A 79 -10.31 7.11 -12.70
CA MET A 79 -10.64 6.38 -13.93
C MET A 79 -10.18 4.91 -13.88
N ASP A 80 -8.91 4.64 -13.51
CA ASP A 80 -8.39 3.27 -13.45
C ASP A 80 -9.05 2.44 -12.34
N MET A 81 -9.36 3.06 -11.19
CA MET A 81 -10.11 2.42 -10.11
C MET A 81 -11.51 2.02 -10.58
N SER A 82 -12.25 2.93 -11.21
CA SER A 82 -13.58 2.66 -11.76
C SER A 82 -13.55 1.53 -12.79
N ARG A 83 -12.58 1.56 -13.71
CA ARG A 83 -12.35 0.47 -14.69
C ARG A 83 -12.06 -0.86 -14.00
N LYS A 84 -11.21 -0.88 -12.97
CA LYS A 84 -10.89 -2.10 -12.22
C LYS A 84 -12.09 -2.63 -11.42
N PHE A 85 -12.95 -1.78 -10.86
CA PHE A 85 -14.21 -2.22 -10.23
C PHE A 85 -15.17 -2.86 -11.24
N LEU A 86 -15.25 -2.34 -12.47
CA LEU A 86 -16.00 -2.99 -13.55
C LEU A 86 -15.41 -4.37 -13.90
N GLN A 87 -14.08 -4.47 -13.96
CA GLN A 87 -13.38 -5.74 -14.18
C GLN A 87 -13.68 -6.75 -13.06
N MET A 88 -13.59 -6.31 -11.80
CA MET A 88 -13.94 -7.11 -10.63
C MET A 88 -15.39 -7.59 -10.69
N GLY A 89 -16.32 -6.74 -11.13
CA GLY A 89 -17.73 -7.11 -11.30
C GLY A 89 -17.90 -8.26 -12.29
N MET A 90 -17.24 -8.15 -13.45
CA MET A 90 -17.22 -9.19 -14.47
C MET A 90 -16.63 -10.51 -13.93
N THR A 91 -15.40 -10.47 -13.41
CA THR A 91 -14.69 -11.68 -12.97
C THR A 91 -15.39 -12.36 -11.78
N ARG A 92 -15.90 -11.58 -10.83
CA ARG A 92 -16.59 -12.10 -9.65
C ARG A 92 -17.95 -12.68 -10.04
N ALA A 93 -18.76 -11.99 -10.85
CA ALA A 93 -20.04 -12.53 -11.33
C ALA A 93 -19.84 -13.85 -12.10
N LYS A 94 -18.85 -13.91 -13.00
CA LYS A 94 -18.49 -15.14 -13.72
C LYS A 94 -18.11 -16.29 -12.77
N ARG A 95 -17.39 -15.99 -11.69
CA ARG A 95 -17.06 -16.99 -10.66
C ARG A 95 -18.29 -17.53 -9.93
N TYR A 96 -19.29 -16.68 -9.65
CA TYR A 96 -20.57 -17.11 -9.05
C TYR A 96 -21.47 -17.88 -10.03
N ALA A 97 -21.33 -17.65 -11.34
CA ALA A 97 -21.99 -18.49 -12.36
C ALA A 97 -21.36 -19.89 -12.41
N ASN A 98 -20.03 -19.97 -12.29
CA ASN A 98 -19.32 -21.24 -12.40
C ASN A 98 -19.35 -22.08 -11.11
N HIS A 99 -19.35 -21.47 -9.92
CA HIS A 99 -19.25 -22.22 -8.65
C HIS A 99 -20.30 -21.76 -7.64
N LYS A 100 -21.04 -22.70 -7.05
CA LYS A 100 -22.09 -22.45 -6.06
C LYS A 100 -21.52 -21.69 -4.85
N GLY A 101 -22.10 -20.53 -4.57
CA GLY A 101 -21.62 -19.64 -3.50
C GLY A 101 -20.29 -18.93 -3.79
N GLY A 102 -19.75 -19.04 -5.01
CA GLY A 102 -18.55 -18.35 -5.45
C GLY A 102 -17.24 -18.86 -4.84
N ARG A 103 -17.25 -20.05 -4.21
CA ARG A 103 -16.05 -20.73 -3.72
C ARG A 103 -15.48 -21.63 -4.81
N LYS A 104 -14.28 -21.28 -5.29
CA LYS A 104 -13.56 -22.05 -6.31
C LYS A 104 -12.79 -23.23 -5.72
N TYR A 105 -12.33 -23.11 -4.48
CA TYR A 105 -11.48 -24.11 -3.84
C TYR A 105 -12.09 -24.56 -2.52
N ARG A 106 -11.99 -25.86 -2.22
CA ARG A 106 -12.12 -26.41 -0.88
C ARG A 106 -10.73 -26.67 -0.32
N VAL A 107 -10.56 -26.52 0.98
CA VAL A 107 -9.34 -26.97 1.67
C VAL A 107 -9.61 -28.40 2.10
N ASP A 108 -8.78 -29.33 1.62
CA ASP A 108 -8.80 -30.72 2.05
C ASP A 108 -7.51 -31.04 2.82
N GLY A 109 -7.67 -31.60 4.02
CA GLY A 109 -6.61 -32.16 4.85
C GLY A 109 -6.55 -31.63 6.28
N ASP A 110 -6.91 -32.50 7.24
CA ASP A 110 -6.47 -32.47 8.65
C ASP A 110 -5.46 -33.62 8.86
N GLY A 111 -4.47 -33.73 7.96
CA GLY A 111 -3.41 -34.74 8.10
C GLY A 111 -2.32 -34.24 9.03
N GLU A 112 -1.94 -35.05 10.02
CA GLU A 112 -0.70 -34.91 10.82
C GLU A 112 0.48 -34.59 9.88
N GLY A 113 0.88 -33.33 9.79
CA GLY A 113 1.86 -32.85 8.80
C GLY A 113 1.53 -31.53 8.09
N GLY A 114 0.43 -30.85 8.44
CA GLY A 114 0.26 -29.39 8.21
C GLY A 114 0.11 -28.88 6.76
N GLY A 115 0.05 -29.76 5.76
CA GLY A 115 -0.09 -29.38 4.36
C GLY A 115 -1.54 -29.18 3.92
N LYS A 116 -2.08 -27.94 3.99
CA LYS A 116 -3.41 -27.61 3.45
C LYS A 116 -3.39 -27.61 1.91
N ARG A 117 -3.96 -28.64 1.27
CA ARG A 117 -4.12 -28.67 -0.19
C ARG A 117 -5.44 -27.99 -0.60
N LYS A 118 -5.37 -27.11 -1.60
CA LYS A 118 -6.55 -26.49 -2.21
C LYS A 118 -7.00 -27.37 -3.38
N VAL A 119 -8.18 -27.98 -3.25
CA VAL A 119 -8.82 -28.76 -4.32
C VAL A 119 -9.81 -27.86 -5.05
N GLU A 120 -9.73 -27.80 -6.37
CA GLU A 120 -10.67 -27.02 -7.20
C GLU A 120 -12.03 -27.74 -7.23
N LEU A 121 -13.10 -26.99 -6.93
CA LEU A 121 -14.46 -27.50 -6.97
C LEU A 121 -14.97 -27.54 -8.41
N GLU A 122 -15.75 -28.56 -8.73
CA GLU A 122 -16.43 -28.66 -10.03
C GLU A 122 -17.32 -27.46 -10.32
N LYS A 123 -17.52 -27.21 -11.61
CA LYS A 123 -18.43 -26.16 -12.06
C LYS A 123 -19.87 -26.63 -11.90
N CYS A 124 -20.76 -25.73 -11.53
CA CYS A 124 -22.18 -26.04 -11.39
C CYS A 124 -22.85 -26.23 -12.75
N GLU A 125 -23.87 -27.08 -12.77
CA GLU A 125 -24.80 -27.16 -13.90
C GLU A 125 -25.60 -25.85 -14.03
N MET A 126 -26.01 -25.53 -15.26
CA MET A 126 -26.59 -24.25 -15.65
C MET A 126 -28.03 -24.07 -15.15
N GLY A 127 -28.22 -23.94 -13.84
CA GLY A 127 -29.48 -23.51 -13.24
C GLY A 127 -29.81 -22.06 -13.59
N GLU A 128 -31.04 -21.62 -13.26
CA GLU A 128 -31.49 -20.25 -13.53
C GLU A 128 -30.62 -19.20 -12.82
N LYS A 129 -30.21 -19.46 -11.58
CA LYS A 129 -29.37 -18.55 -10.79
C LYS A 129 -27.97 -18.39 -11.40
N GLU A 130 -27.42 -19.46 -11.96
CA GLU A 130 -26.12 -19.45 -12.63
C GLU A 130 -26.21 -18.63 -13.94
N ARG A 131 -27.32 -18.73 -14.68
CA ARG A 131 -27.58 -17.90 -15.87
C ARG A 131 -27.71 -16.42 -15.53
N GLU A 132 -28.40 -16.08 -14.44
CA GLU A 132 -28.46 -14.69 -13.96
C GLU A 132 -27.07 -14.12 -13.63
N LYS A 133 -26.18 -14.94 -13.07
CA LYS A 133 -24.80 -14.52 -12.76
C LYS A 133 -23.95 -14.36 -14.01
N GLU A 134 -24.16 -15.22 -15.01
CA GLU A 134 -23.56 -15.08 -16.32
C GLU A 134 -24.00 -13.77 -16.99
N GLU A 135 -25.30 -13.46 -16.97
CA GLU A 135 -25.83 -12.21 -17.51
C GLU A 135 -25.21 -10.99 -16.78
N CYS A 136 -25.13 -11.04 -15.45
CA CYS A 136 -24.44 -10.00 -14.67
C CYS A 136 -22.99 -9.81 -15.16
N SER A 137 -22.26 -10.89 -15.39
CA SER A 137 -20.88 -10.83 -15.89
C SER A 137 -20.79 -10.14 -17.25
N LEU A 138 -21.70 -10.48 -18.17
CA LEU A 138 -21.75 -9.89 -19.51
C LEU A 138 -22.08 -8.39 -19.46
N ILE A 139 -22.99 -7.97 -18.58
CA ILE A 139 -23.31 -6.56 -18.34
C ILE A 139 -22.06 -5.78 -17.93
N PHE A 140 -21.31 -6.26 -16.94
CA PHE A 140 -20.07 -5.61 -16.51
C PHE A 140 -19.01 -5.62 -17.60
N ARG A 141 -18.89 -6.73 -18.35
CA ARG A 141 -17.94 -6.85 -19.46
C ARG A 141 -18.16 -5.77 -20.51
N GLY A 142 -19.40 -5.58 -20.96
CA GLY A 142 -19.70 -4.57 -21.99
C GLY A 142 -19.35 -3.15 -21.55
N VAL A 143 -19.61 -2.80 -20.29
CA VAL A 143 -19.25 -1.47 -19.74
C VAL A 143 -17.73 -1.34 -19.52
N TRP A 144 -17.07 -2.42 -19.08
CA TRP A 144 -15.62 -2.45 -18.92
C TRP A 144 -14.87 -2.29 -20.25
N GLU A 145 -15.32 -2.95 -21.32
CA GLU A 145 -14.75 -2.82 -22.67
C GLU A 145 -14.88 -1.38 -23.16
N ARG A 146 -16.03 -0.72 -22.93
CA ARG A 146 -16.21 0.71 -23.24
C ARG A 146 -15.24 1.61 -22.46
N ALA A 147 -15.08 1.39 -21.15
CA ALA A 147 -14.15 2.16 -20.33
C ALA A 147 -12.69 1.97 -20.80
N LYS A 148 -12.33 0.75 -21.22
CA LYS A 148 -10.99 0.43 -21.74
C LYS A 148 -10.73 1.05 -23.11
N ALA A 149 -11.75 1.15 -23.96
CA ALA A 149 -11.67 1.73 -25.30
C ALA A 149 -11.68 3.28 -25.29
N CYS A 150 -11.93 3.90 -24.14
CA CYS A 150 -11.93 5.35 -24.04
C CYS A 150 -10.51 5.92 -24.27
N GLY A 151 -10.38 6.84 -25.24
CA GLY A 151 -9.12 7.49 -25.57
C GLY A 151 -8.51 8.26 -24.39
N GLY A 152 -9.35 8.99 -23.64
CA GLY A 152 -8.91 9.75 -22.46
C GLY A 152 -8.26 8.87 -21.39
N TYR A 153 -8.70 7.62 -21.24
CA TYR A 153 -8.06 6.66 -20.34
C TYR A 153 -6.65 6.28 -20.80
N MET A 154 -6.48 5.99 -22.09
CA MET A 154 -5.19 5.58 -22.65
C MET A 154 -4.15 6.70 -22.54
N GLU A 155 -4.55 7.92 -22.86
CA GLU A 155 -3.70 9.10 -22.71
C GLU A 155 -3.39 9.41 -21.24
N GLY A 156 -4.40 9.36 -20.37
CA GLY A 156 -4.22 9.57 -18.92
C GLY A 156 -3.25 8.55 -18.31
N LYS A 157 -3.32 7.29 -18.76
CA LYS A 157 -2.41 6.22 -18.34
C LYS A 157 -0.97 6.52 -18.74
N GLU A 158 -0.75 6.95 -19.97
CA GLU A 158 0.59 7.29 -20.45
C GLU A 158 1.18 8.46 -19.67
N ARG A 159 0.40 9.54 -19.49
CA ARG A 159 0.81 10.70 -18.68
C ARG A 159 1.18 10.29 -17.26
N PHE A 160 0.34 9.49 -16.60
CA PHE A 160 0.58 9.04 -15.24
C PHE A 160 1.84 8.18 -15.11
N LEU A 161 2.09 7.27 -16.06
CA LEU A 161 3.30 6.45 -16.06
C LEU A 161 4.57 7.29 -16.24
N LYS A 162 4.52 8.33 -17.08
CA LYS A 162 5.64 9.27 -17.25
C LYS A 162 5.89 10.06 -15.96
N GLU A 163 4.84 10.64 -15.38
CA GLU A 163 4.91 11.39 -14.12
C GLU A 163 5.47 10.51 -12.99
N GLN A 164 5.03 9.26 -12.90
CA GLN A 164 5.51 8.29 -11.91
C GLN A 164 6.99 7.94 -12.09
N LYS A 165 7.45 7.79 -13.34
CA LYS A 165 8.86 7.51 -13.63
C LYS A 165 9.76 8.70 -13.26
N GLU A 166 9.29 9.91 -13.51
CA GLU A 166 9.99 11.15 -13.12
C GLU A 166 10.06 11.28 -11.60
N TRP A 167 8.93 11.06 -10.91
CA TRP A 167 8.85 11.02 -9.45
C TRP A 167 9.81 10.01 -8.82
N ASP A 168 9.84 8.78 -9.33
CA ASP A 168 10.71 7.74 -8.79
C ASP A 168 12.21 8.08 -8.96
N ARG A 169 12.57 8.79 -10.05
CA ARG A 169 13.92 9.31 -10.25
C ARG A 169 14.26 10.44 -9.27
N GLU A 170 13.34 11.38 -9.07
CA GLU A 170 13.50 12.48 -8.11
C GLU A 170 13.65 11.95 -6.68
N MET A 171 12.79 11.02 -6.26
CA MET A 171 12.86 10.40 -4.94
C MET A 171 14.15 9.62 -4.74
N LYS A 172 14.65 8.95 -5.78
CA LYS A 172 15.96 8.27 -5.72
C LYS A 172 17.11 9.26 -5.55
N LYS A 173 17.09 10.39 -6.26
CA LYS A 173 18.09 11.46 -6.10
C LYS A 173 18.03 12.07 -4.70
N LEU A 174 16.83 12.38 -4.21
CA LEU A 174 16.63 12.95 -2.87
C LEU A 174 17.11 12.00 -1.78
N LYS A 175 16.82 10.71 -1.90
CA LYS A 175 17.32 9.67 -0.98
C LYS A 175 18.84 9.57 -1.01
N LYS A 176 19.47 9.71 -2.18
CA LYS A 176 20.93 9.71 -2.32
C LYS A 176 21.55 10.94 -1.65
N MET A 177 21.01 12.13 -1.90
CA MET A 177 21.51 13.38 -1.28
C MET A 177 21.37 13.34 0.24
N LYS A 178 20.23 12.84 0.75
CA LYS A 178 20.00 12.69 2.20
C LYS A 178 21.00 11.72 2.84
N LYS A 179 21.34 10.62 2.16
CA LYS A 179 22.36 9.66 2.62
C LYS A 179 23.76 10.28 2.64
N GLU A 180 24.12 11.04 1.61
CA GLU A 180 25.42 11.75 1.55
C GLU A 180 25.51 12.85 2.62
N GLU A 181 24.40 13.52 2.95
CA GLU A 181 24.33 14.50 4.04
C GLU A 181 24.42 13.85 5.42
N GLU A 182 23.70 12.74 5.65
CA GLU A 182 23.78 11.95 6.89
C GLU A 182 25.21 11.39 7.12
N GLU A 183 25.86 10.84 6.08
CA GLU A 183 27.25 10.36 6.17
C GLU A 183 28.24 11.51 6.42
N LYS A 184 27.95 12.72 5.95
CA LYS A 184 28.80 13.88 6.17
C LYS A 184 28.67 14.43 7.59
N VAL A 185 27.46 14.46 8.14
CA VAL A 185 27.20 14.86 9.53
C VAL A 185 27.85 13.87 10.49
N GLU A 186 27.68 12.56 10.27
CA GLU A 186 28.33 11.51 11.07
C GLU A 186 29.87 11.58 10.97
N GLY A 187 30.41 11.90 9.79
CA GLY A 187 31.84 12.12 9.60
C GLY A 187 32.38 13.39 10.27
N ASP A 188 31.59 14.46 10.34
CA ASP A 188 31.95 15.70 11.04
C ASP A 188 31.84 15.54 12.57
N ASP A 189 30.83 14.80 13.09
CA ASP A 189 30.69 14.47 14.52
C ASP A 189 31.85 13.60 15.04
N VAL A 190 32.25 12.55 14.29
CA VAL A 190 33.44 11.72 14.63
C VAL A 190 34.71 12.55 14.64
N LYS A 191 34.81 13.53 13.73
CA LYS A 191 35.98 14.41 13.68
C LYS A 191 36.03 15.35 14.87
N VAL A 192 34.89 15.81 15.39
CA VAL A 192 34.81 16.63 16.61
C VAL A 192 35.22 15.81 17.84
N GLU A 193 34.77 14.55 17.97
CA GLU A 193 35.20 13.66 19.05
C GLU A 193 36.72 13.36 19.01
N GLU A 194 37.30 13.11 17.82
CA GLU A 194 38.76 12.91 17.69
C GLU A 194 39.57 14.15 18.10
N VAL A 195 39.09 15.39 17.81
CA VAL A 195 39.80 16.58 18.29
C VAL A 195 39.68 16.71 19.80
N GLU A 196 38.51 16.45 20.39
CA GLU A 196 38.28 16.51 21.84
C GLU A 196 39.16 15.53 22.63
N ASP A 197 39.30 14.29 22.15
CA ASP A 197 40.21 13.30 22.74
C ASP A 197 41.70 13.73 22.62
N GLU A 198 42.10 14.38 21.51
CA GLU A 198 43.48 14.85 21.33
C GLU A 198 43.82 16.06 22.23
N VAL A 199 42.88 16.98 22.47
CA VAL A 199 43.09 18.11 23.42
C VAL A 199 43.15 17.60 24.87
N ASN A 200 42.33 16.61 25.22
CA ASN A 200 42.34 16.01 26.55
C ASN A 200 43.66 15.25 26.81
N ALA A 201 44.13 14.46 25.85
CA ALA A 201 45.41 13.73 25.96
C ALA A 201 46.65 14.65 26.06
N LYS A 202 46.65 15.83 25.41
CA LYS A 202 47.72 16.83 25.57
C LYS A 202 47.71 17.48 26.95
N SER A 203 46.54 17.68 27.56
CA SER A 203 46.41 18.26 28.90
C SER A 203 46.92 17.33 30.02
N GLU A 204 46.90 16.01 29.80
CA GLU A 204 47.47 15.03 30.74
C GLU A 204 49.00 14.89 30.61
N SER A 205 49.60 15.30 29.48
CA SER A 205 51.05 15.21 29.25
C SER A 205 51.88 16.37 29.81
N GLU A 206 51.27 17.53 30.11
CA GLU A 206 51.93 18.67 30.78
C GLU A 206 51.77 18.67 32.31
N GLY A 207 51.15 17.63 32.86
CA GLY A 207 50.79 17.52 34.28
C GLY A 207 51.64 16.59 35.14
N GLU A 208 52.81 16.09 34.70
CA GLU A 208 53.63 15.19 35.53
C GLU A 208 54.85 15.88 36.16
N ALA A 209 54.58 16.71 37.17
CA ALA A 209 55.56 17.04 38.21
C ALA A 209 54.87 17.36 39.55
N ARG A 210 54.46 16.32 40.28
CA ARG A 210 54.49 16.24 41.76
C ARG A 210 54.06 14.85 42.24
N ARG A 211 55.05 13.99 42.49
CA ARG A 211 54.89 12.85 43.40
C ARG A 211 54.92 13.35 44.84
N ASN A 212 54.06 12.84 45.72
CA ASN A 212 54.53 12.18 46.95
C ASN A 212 53.45 11.23 47.54
N PRO A 213 53.86 10.15 48.24
CA PRO A 213 53.03 8.98 48.52
C PRO A 213 52.44 8.97 49.94
N LYS A 214 51.42 8.12 50.13
CA LYS A 214 51.05 7.28 51.31
C LYS A 214 49.54 6.97 51.21
N ARG A 215 48.97 5.83 51.61
CA ARG A 215 49.38 4.45 51.92
C ARG A 215 48.07 3.73 52.31
N ALA A 216 47.75 2.62 51.64
CA ALA A 216 46.92 1.47 52.09
C ALA A 216 45.42 1.74 52.43
N THR A 217 44.46 0.82 52.24
CA THR A 217 44.44 -0.64 52.43
C THR A 217 43.34 -1.34 51.59
N ARG A 218 43.76 -2.34 50.82
CA ARG A 218 43.25 -3.73 50.71
C ARG A 218 41.90 -4.09 51.37
N THR A 219 40.92 -4.53 50.56
CA THR A 219 40.17 -5.76 50.84
C THR A 219 39.74 -6.47 49.56
N ARG A 220 39.94 -7.79 49.57
CA ARG A 220 39.77 -8.78 48.51
C ARG A 220 38.46 -9.53 48.77
N VAL A 221 37.59 -9.68 47.77
CA VAL A 221 36.68 -10.83 47.71
C VAL A 221 36.65 -11.35 46.27
N LYS A 222 37.12 -12.58 46.13
CA LYS A 222 37.07 -13.43 44.94
C LYS A 222 35.84 -14.33 45.11
N LYS A 223 35.00 -14.47 44.08
CA LYS A 223 34.21 -15.69 43.89
C LYS A 223 33.92 -15.90 42.41
N GLU A 224 34.68 -16.83 41.84
CA GLU A 224 34.25 -17.69 40.73
C GLU A 224 33.07 -18.55 41.21
N ILE A 225 32.16 -18.96 40.31
CA ILE A 225 31.64 -20.33 40.15
C ILE A 225 30.69 -20.39 38.93
N LYS A 226 31.13 -21.21 37.96
CA LYS A 226 30.45 -22.15 37.04
C LYS A 226 29.28 -21.75 36.11
N GLU A 227 29.54 -22.03 34.83
CA GLU A 227 28.62 -22.71 33.89
C GLU A 227 28.11 -24.06 34.43
N GLU A 228 26.85 -24.39 34.17
CA GLU A 228 26.39 -25.75 33.83
C GLU A 228 24.98 -25.70 33.21
N ASP A 229 24.81 -26.51 32.17
CA ASP A 229 23.63 -26.75 31.33
C ASP A 229 22.38 -27.22 32.09
N SER A 230 21.18 -27.02 31.53
CA SER A 230 20.03 -27.96 31.61
C SER A 230 18.89 -27.56 30.66
N ASP A 231 18.47 -28.53 29.84
CA ASP A 231 17.31 -28.55 28.93
C ASP A 231 15.96 -28.24 29.62
N ASP A 232 15.07 -27.57 28.88
CA ASP A 232 13.62 -27.87 28.77
C ASP A 232 13.04 -27.24 27.49
#